data_AF-A0A6I1JJC7-F1
#
_entry.id   AF-A0A6I1JJC7-F1
#
_cell.length_a   1.000
_cell.length_b   1.000
_cell.length_c   1.000
_cell.angle_alpha   90.00
_cell.angle_beta   90.00
_cell.angle_gamma   90.00
#
_symmetry.space_group_name_H-M   'P 1'
#
loop_
_entity.id
_entity.type
_entity.pdbx_description
1 polymer ?
#
loop_
_entity_poly.entity_id
_entity_poly.type
_entity_poly.pdbx_seq_one_letter_code
_entity_poly.pdbx_strand_id
1 'polypeptide(L)'
;MGFLQAVRDRFSGSAAPARPQPRSGYFRNDRSPFLMGWRPQLRETSDDIGASWQVAAARAVESVQNSGFIAGTVETSTASVVGKGLALSCRPDSYGLGWTEKQGNDWAERVETAWMAWATSPEECDASGRMTFHQMQQLSYASWLSFGEAVALMPMLRRRGGSFTKVLMMPPSRLAMKSDGQRLIQGVQVDGFGAAQAYHFLRRWPDGQLGDLVLPRYDRDGRQQVAHVFAPGIQTTRGISPLAPVLKVVRQIDQFCDATLTAALIQTIFAATIKTEFQGLAAFEGLMTEGDQKDQGALSLSAFAGSKADWYDTAKVDLSSHGRIAHLFPNDTLEFHSSKHPSAQHDQFMQWLC
;
A
#
# COMPACT_ATOMS: atom_id res chain seq x y z
N MET A 1 -49.64 -31.43 -69.62
CA MET A 1 -49.28 -30.51 -68.51
C MET A 1 -48.26 -31.21 -67.61
N GLY A 2 -47.00 -31.40 -68.04
CA GLY A 2 -46.04 -32.20 -67.25
C GLY A 2 -44.57 -31.92 -67.53
N PHE A 3 -44.23 -31.30 -68.67
CA PHE A 3 -42.83 -31.03 -69.00
C PHE A 3 -42.34 -29.67 -68.49
N LEU A 4 -43.21 -28.65 -68.41
CA LEU A 4 -42.84 -27.30 -67.95
C LEU A 4 -42.73 -27.18 -66.42
N GLN A 5 -43.35 -28.10 -65.67
CA GLN A 5 -43.29 -28.10 -64.20
C GLN A 5 -42.02 -28.80 -63.69
N ALA A 6 -41.55 -29.85 -64.38
CA ALA A 6 -40.31 -30.55 -64.08
C ALA A 6 -39.04 -29.70 -64.32
N VAL A 7 -39.12 -28.68 -65.19
CA VAL A 7 -38.01 -27.74 -65.41
C VAL A 7 -37.96 -26.68 -64.30
N ARG A 8 -39.12 -26.26 -63.75
CA ARG A 8 -39.18 -25.26 -62.68
C ARG A 8 -38.58 -25.78 -61.37
N ASP A 9 -38.82 -27.04 -61.03
CA ASP A 9 -38.33 -27.66 -59.80
C ASP A 9 -36.84 -28.06 -59.87
N ARG A 10 -36.26 -28.14 -61.08
CA ARG A 10 -34.80 -28.31 -61.25
C ARG A 10 -34.00 -27.03 -61.03
N PHE A 11 -34.64 -25.86 -61.11
CA PHE A 11 -34.01 -24.56 -60.86
C PHE A 11 -34.38 -23.94 -59.50
N SER A 12 -35.28 -24.55 -58.73
CA SER A 12 -35.45 -24.22 -57.31
C SER A 12 -34.33 -24.89 -56.50
N GLY A 13 -33.09 -24.44 -56.74
CA GLY A 13 -31.98 -24.76 -55.86
C GLY A 13 -32.36 -24.31 -54.45
N SER A 14 -32.48 -25.28 -53.54
CA SER A 14 -32.51 -25.05 -52.11
C SER A 14 -31.35 -24.10 -51.78
N ALA A 15 -31.66 -22.83 -51.51
CA ALA A 15 -30.67 -21.86 -51.06
C ALA A 15 -30.04 -22.42 -49.79
N ALA A 16 -28.78 -22.84 -49.89
CA ALA A 16 -28.02 -23.28 -48.73
C ALA A 16 -28.13 -22.20 -47.65
N PRO A 17 -28.35 -22.54 -46.36
CA PRO A 17 -28.44 -21.54 -45.31
C PRO A 17 -27.17 -20.69 -45.38
N ALA A 18 -27.33 -19.40 -45.65
CA ALA A 18 -26.22 -18.49 -45.85
C ALA A 18 -25.30 -18.62 -44.63
N ARG A 19 -24.08 -19.13 -44.85
CA ARG A 19 -23.08 -19.19 -43.78
C ARG A 19 -22.96 -17.77 -43.22
N PRO A 20 -23.16 -17.57 -41.91
CA PRO A 20 -23.06 -16.25 -41.33
C PRO A 20 -21.67 -15.70 -41.68
N GLN A 21 -21.67 -14.60 -42.43
CA GLN A 21 -20.44 -13.93 -42.82
C GLN A 21 -19.66 -13.58 -41.55
N PRO A 22 -18.37 -13.94 -41.45
CA PRO A 22 -17.55 -13.51 -40.32
C PRO A 22 -17.50 -11.98 -40.35
N ARG A 23 -18.16 -11.34 -39.38
CA ARG A 23 -18.05 -9.90 -39.17
C ARG A 23 -16.66 -9.58 -38.58
N SER A 24 -16.29 -8.31 -38.37
CA SER A 24 -15.19 -7.86 -37.50
C SER A 24 -15.76 -7.26 -36.19
N GLY A 25 -15.09 -7.39 -35.03
CA GLY A 25 -15.69 -7.09 -33.71
C GLY A 25 -15.00 -7.78 -32.54
N TYR A 26 -14.88 -7.06 -31.42
CA TYR A 26 -14.24 -7.52 -30.18
C TYR A 26 -15.04 -8.67 -29.53
N PHE A 27 -14.35 -9.58 -28.83
CA PHE A 27 -14.94 -10.69 -28.03
C PHE A 27 -15.91 -11.62 -28.79
N ARG A 28 -15.63 -11.90 -30.07
CA ARG A 28 -16.54 -12.66 -30.95
C ARG A 28 -16.92 -14.07 -30.51
N ASN A 29 -16.08 -14.71 -29.73
CA ASN A 29 -16.20 -16.11 -29.31
C ASN A 29 -15.88 -16.21 -27.81
N ASP A 30 -16.43 -15.30 -27.01
CA ASP A 30 -16.16 -15.23 -25.58
C ASP A 30 -16.91 -16.30 -24.75
N ARG A 31 -16.81 -17.55 -25.22
CA ARG A 31 -17.19 -18.77 -24.50
C ARG A 31 -15.98 -19.41 -23.83
N SER A 32 -14.91 -18.65 -23.61
CA SER A 32 -13.77 -19.16 -22.86
C SER A 32 -14.22 -19.37 -21.40
N PRO A 33 -14.02 -20.57 -20.81
CA PRO A 33 -14.38 -20.82 -19.41
C PRO A 33 -13.69 -19.84 -18.44
N PHE A 34 -12.54 -19.30 -18.85
CA PHE A 34 -11.72 -18.38 -18.08
C PHE A 34 -12.32 -16.96 -17.99
N LEU A 35 -13.05 -16.49 -19.01
CA LEU A 35 -13.71 -15.18 -19.00
C LEU A 35 -15.16 -15.23 -18.48
N MET A 36 -15.73 -16.43 -18.32
CA MET A 36 -17.12 -16.62 -17.90
C MET A 36 -17.44 -15.94 -16.55
N GLY A 37 -16.47 -15.91 -15.63
CA GLY A 37 -16.56 -15.23 -14.32
C GLY A 37 -15.96 -13.83 -14.27
N TRP A 38 -15.18 -13.41 -15.28
CA TRP A 38 -14.53 -12.10 -15.32
C TRP A 38 -15.42 -11.10 -16.05
N ARG A 39 -16.38 -10.53 -15.32
CA ARG A 39 -17.33 -9.53 -15.83
C ARG A 39 -17.18 -8.20 -15.07
N PRO A 40 -16.11 -7.44 -15.32
CA PRO A 40 -15.93 -6.15 -14.66
C PRO A 40 -17.04 -5.18 -15.10
N GLN A 41 -17.43 -4.27 -14.20
CA GLN A 41 -18.35 -3.19 -14.54
C GLN A 41 -17.58 -2.08 -15.25
N LEU A 42 -18.17 -1.54 -16.32
CA LEU A 42 -17.65 -0.32 -16.95
C LEU A 42 -18.04 0.87 -16.06
N ARG A 43 -17.03 1.60 -15.58
CA ARG A 43 -17.19 2.76 -14.70
C ARG A 43 -16.22 3.86 -15.13
N GLU A 44 -16.56 5.09 -14.81
CA GLU A 44 -15.64 6.21 -15.01
C GLU A 44 -14.54 6.18 -13.95
N THR A 45 -13.33 6.57 -14.34
CA THR A 45 -12.19 6.61 -13.42
C THR A 45 -12.44 7.52 -12.23
N SER A 46 -13.14 8.65 -12.42
CA SER A 46 -13.48 9.56 -11.33
C SER A 46 -14.38 8.90 -10.29
N ASP A 47 -15.31 8.04 -10.69
CA ASP A 47 -16.21 7.32 -9.78
C ASP A 47 -15.48 6.21 -9.01
N ASP A 48 -14.51 5.55 -9.66
CA ASP A 48 -13.69 4.51 -9.03
C ASP A 48 -12.73 5.11 -7.99
N ILE A 49 -12.14 6.27 -8.30
CA ILE A 49 -11.38 7.08 -7.33
C ILE A 49 -12.34 7.54 -6.22
N GLY A 50 -13.52 8.03 -6.60
CA GLY A 50 -14.70 8.27 -5.77
C GLY A 50 -14.84 7.29 -4.61
N ALA A 51 -15.06 6.03 -4.98
CA ALA A 51 -15.37 4.94 -4.08
C ALA A 51 -14.15 4.42 -3.29
N SER A 52 -12.97 4.43 -3.90
CA SER A 52 -11.81 3.69 -3.37
C SER A 52 -10.78 4.56 -2.65
N TRP A 53 -10.76 5.88 -2.90
CA TRP A 53 -9.68 6.76 -2.48
C TRP A 53 -9.40 6.70 -0.97
N GLN A 54 -10.44 6.77 -0.13
CA GLN A 54 -10.25 6.79 1.33
C GLN A 54 -9.59 5.50 1.84
N VAL A 55 -10.03 4.35 1.33
CA VAL A 55 -9.48 3.04 1.72
C VAL A 55 -8.08 2.85 1.14
N ALA A 56 -7.85 3.26 -0.11
CA ALA A 56 -6.54 3.17 -0.77
C ALA A 56 -5.50 4.05 -0.06
N ALA A 57 -5.84 5.31 0.23
CA ALA A 57 -4.99 6.24 0.97
C ALA A 57 -4.71 5.76 2.40
N ALA A 58 -5.73 5.27 3.13
CA ALA A 58 -5.54 4.75 4.47
C ALA A 58 -4.58 3.55 4.49
N ARG A 59 -4.74 2.62 3.55
CA ARG A 59 -3.85 1.45 3.42
C ARG A 59 -2.45 1.86 3.00
N ALA A 60 -2.30 2.79 2.06
CA ALA A 60 -1.00 3.27 1.63
C ALA A 60 -0.24 3.96 2.78
N VAL A 61 -0.92 4.82 3.55
CA VAL A 61 -0.32 5.46 4.72
C VAL A 61 0.07 4.44 5.79
N GLU A 62 -0.79 3.46 6.06
CA GLU A 62 -0.49 2.37 6.99
C GLU A 62 0.74 1.58 6.54
N SER A 63 0.82 1.21 5.26
CA SER A 63 1.96 0.49 4.71
C SER A 63 3.25 1.31 4.75
N VAL A 64 3.19 2.62 4.50
CA VAL A 64 4.36 3.51 4.64
C VAL A 64 4.81 3.62 6.10
N GLN A 65 3.89 3.55 7.07
CA GLN A 65 4.23 3.66 8.50
C GLN A 65 4.75 2.35 9.09
N ASN A 66 4.27 1.20 8.61
CA ASN A 66 4.49 -0.10 9.25
C ASN A 66 5.35 -1.07 8.43
N SER A 67 5.50 -0.88 7.12
CA SER A 67 6.34 -1.73 6.28
C SER A 67 7.65 -1.02 5.95
N GLY A 68 8.77 -1.52 6.50
CA GLY A 68 10.10 -0.97 6.23
C GLY A 68 10.47 -0.97 4.75
N PHE A 69 9.97 -1.94 3.98
CA PHE A 69 10.17 -2.01 2.53
C PHE A 69 9.50 -0.84 1.79
N ILE A 70 8.25 -0.54 2.13
CA ILE A 70 7.50 0.56 1.51
C ILE A 70 8.03 1.91 1.99
N ALA A 71 8.32 2.05 3.29
CA ALA A 71 8.94 3.25 3.83
C ALA A 71 10.26 3.58 3.11
N GLY A 72 11.16 2.61 2.99
CA GLY A 72 12.43 2.76 2.28
C GLY A 72 12.26 3.07 0.79
N THR A 73 11.25 2.48 0.14
CA THR A 73 10.93 2.76 -1.27
C THR A 73 10.48 4.21 -1.46
N VAL A 74 9.59 4.71 -0.60
CA VAL A 74 9.12 6.11 -0.66
C VAL A 74 10.27 7.08 -0.39
N GLU A 75 11.09 6.82 0.63
CA GLU A 75 12.25 7.65 0.97
C GLU A 75 13.27 7.69 -0.17
N THR A 76 13.67 6.53 -0.69
CA THR A 76 14.65 6.42 -1.78
C THR A 76 14.12 7.07 -3.06
N SER A 77 12.85 6.81 -3.41
CA SER A 77 12.22 7.43 -4.58
C SER A 77 12.17 8.95 -4.45
N THR A 78 11.82 9.47 -3.28
CA THR A 78 11.78 10.91 -3.01
C THR A 78 13.17 11.53 -3.11
N ALA A 79 14.18 10.87 -2.54
CA ALA A 79 15.57 11.32 -2.62
C ALA A 79 16.11 11.27 -4.06
N SER A 80 15.75 10.27 -4.87
CA SER A 80 16.19 10.17 -6.26
C SER A 80 15.50 11.18 -7.18
N VAL A 81 14.20 11.41 -7.01
CA VAL A 81 13.43 12.30 -7.90
C VAL A 81 13.62 13.78 -7.55
N VAL A 82 13.55 14.12 -6.27
CA VAL A 82 13.65 15.51 -5.82
C VAL A 82 15.09 15.90 -5.49
N GLY A 83 15.87 14.97 -4.95
CA GLY A 83 17.24 15.23 -4.51
C GLY A 83 17.32 16.35 -3.48
N LYS A 84 18.23 17.30 -3.73
CA LYS A 84 18.41 18.50 -2.89
C LYS A 84 17.30 19.54 -3.07
N GLY A 85 16.36 19.30 -3.98
CA GLY A 85 15.30 20.22 -4.38
C GLY A 85 15.51 20.79 -5.77
N LEU A 86 14.41 21.10 -6.44
CA LEU A 86 14.39 21.70 -7.77
C LEU A 86 14.74 23.19 -7.67
N ALA A 87 15.71 23.62 -8.47
CA ALA A 87 16.07 25.01 -8.65
C ALA A 87 15.25 25.62 -9.80
N LEU A 88 14.93 26.91 -9.69
CA LEU A 88 14.34 27.66 -10.79
C LEU A 88 15.41 27.90 -11.85
N SER A 89 15.14 27.52 -13.09
CA SER A 89 15.88 27.98 -14.26
C SER A 89 14.97 28.91 -15.05
N CYS A 90 15.22 30.21 -14.92
CA CYS A 90 14.41 31.25 -15.51
C CYS A 90 14.86 31.52 -16.95
N ARG A 91 13.93 31.42 -17.91
CA ARG A 91 14.19 31.66 -19.34
C ARG A 91 13.13 32.63 -19.89
N PRO A 92 13.29 33.95 -19.67
CA PRO A 92 12.38 34.93 -20.25
C PRO A 92 12.42 34.88 -21.77
N ASP A 93 11.26 35.04 -22.43
CA ASP A 93 11.19 35.26 -23.87
C ASP A 93 11.63 36.69 -24.20
N SER A 94 12.95 36.88 -24.29
CA SER A 94 13.54 38.19 -24.58
C SER A 94 13.05 38.77 -25.90
N TYR A 95 12.82 37.93 -26.92
CA TYR A 95 12.36 38.37 -28.23
C TYR A 95 10.93 38.91 -28.16
N GLY A 96 10.01 38.12 -27.57
CA GLY A 96 8.62 38.54 -27.39
C GLY A 96 8.45 39.79 -26.51
N LEU A 97 9.37 39.99 -25.56
CA LEU A 97 9.39 41.17 -24.68
C LEU A 97 10.10 42.38 -25.31
N GLY A 98 10.70 42.25 -26.50
CA GLY A 98 11.51 43.30 -27.13
C GLY A 98 12.79 43.63 -26.34
N TRP A 99 13.25 42.71 -25.50
CA TRP A 99 14.46 42.85 -24.72
C TRP A 99 15.68 42.42 -25.51
N THR A 100 16.80 43.08 -25.25
CA THR A 100 18.10 42.55 -25.64
C THR A 100 18.41 41.27 -24.86
N GLU A 101 19.25 40.40 -25.43
CA GLU A 101 19.70 39.17 -24.75
C GLU A 101 20.30 39.46 -23.37
N LYS A 102 21.09 40.54 -23.29
CA LYS A 102 21.67 41.01 -22.02
C LYS A 102 20.60 41.35 -20.98
N GLN A 103 19.56 42.10 -21.36
CA GLN A 103 18.48 42.45 -20.43
C GLN A 103 17.73 41.20 -19.95
N GLY A 104 17.52 40.22 -20.83
CA GLY A 104 16.92 38.94 -20.46
C GLY A 104 17.75 38.18 -19.42
N ASN A 105 19.06 38.08 -19.66
CA ASN A 105 19.98 37.41 -18.74
C ASN A 105 20.08 38.14 -17.38
N ASP A 106 20.24 39.47 -17.40
CA ASP A 106 20.30 40.29 -16.19
C ASP A 106 19.01 40.18 -15.36
N TRP A 107 17.85 40.06 -16.02
CA TRP A 107 16.58 39.85 -15.34
C TRP A 107 16.45 38.42 -14.77
N ALA A 108 16.82 37.41 -15.56
CA ALA A 108 16.79 36.01 -15.13
C ALA A 108 17.64 35.80 -13.87
N GLU A 109 18.87 36.33 -13.83
CA GLU A 109 19.77 36.24 -12.68
C GLU A 109 19.16 36.88 -11.42
N ARG A 110 18.53 38.05 -11.56
CA ARG A 110 17.83 38.71 -10.43
C ARG A 110 16.67 37.88 -9.90
N VAL A 111 15.88 37.28 -10.80
CA VAL A 111 14.74 36.43 -10.43
C VAL A 111 15.21 35.15 -9.75
N GLU A 112 16.23 34.48 -10.29
CA GLU A 112 16.79 33.27 -9.71
C GLU A 112 17.39 33.54 -8.32
N THR A 113 18.09 34.67 -8.16
CA THR A 113 18.62 35.11 -6.86
C THR A 113 17.49 35.35 -5.85
N ALA A 114 16.44 36.07 -6.25
CA ALA A 114 15.29 36.33 -5.39
C ALA A 114 14.53 35.04 -5.03
N TRP A 115 14.39 34.13 -6.00
CA TRP A 115 13.77 32.82 -5.81
C TRP A 115 14.55 31.99 -4.80
N MET A 116 15.88 31.91 -4.92
CA MET A 116 16.71 31.14 -3.99
C MET A 116 16.64 31.71 -2.57
N ALA A 117 16.64 33.03 -2.41
CA ALA A 117 16.46 33.67 -1.10
C ALA A 117 15.09 33.31 -0.48
N TRP A 118 14.04 33.27 -1.29
CA TRP A 118 12.69 32.86 -0.85
C TRP A 118 12.62 31.36 -0.52
N ALA A 119 13.11 30.50 -1.42
CA ALA A 119 12.97 29.04 -1.35
C ALA A 119 13.77 28.40 -0.20
N THR A 120 14.90 29.02 0.18
CA THR A 120 15.80 28.48 1.22
C THR A 120 15.47 28.97 2.62
N SER A 121 14.62 29.98 2.78
CA SER A 121 14.21 30.52 4.08
C SER A 121 12.81 30.03 4.46
N PRO A 122 12.65 29.21 5.53
CA PRO A 122 11.34 28.73 5.98
C PRO A 122 10.37 29.86 6.33
N GLU A 123 10.85 30.93 6.96
CA GLU A 123 10.04 32.12 7.30
C GLU A 123 9.56 32.89 6.05
N GLU A 124 10.28 32.73 4.93
CA GLU A 124 9.93 33.35 3.65
C GLU A 124 8.97 32.52 2.81
N CYS A 125 9.16 31.21 2.69
CA CYS A 125 8.33 30.39 1.82
C CYS A 125 7.17 29.70 2.54
N ASP A 126 7.33 29.27 3.80
CA ASP A 126 6.32 28.49 4.52
C ASP A 126 5.39 29.37 5.34
N ALA A 127 4.09 29.20 5.13
CA ALA A 127 3.07 29.84 5.96
C ALA A 127 3.15 29.35 7.42
N SER A 128 3.71 28.16 7.67
CA SER A 128 3.98 27.62 9.00
C SER A 128 5.37 27.98 9.55
N GLY A 129 6.30 28.43 8.70
CA GLY A 129 7.68 28.80 9.07
C GLY A 129 8.60 27.63 9.39
N ARG A 130 8.28 26.40 8.99
CA ARG A 130 8.99 25.17 9.44
C ARG A 130 9.91 24.56 8.40
N MET A 131 9.56 24.67 7.13
CA MET A 131 10.22 23.93 6.06
C MET A 131 10.65 24.84 4.92
N THR A 132 11.76 24.50 4.26
CA THR A 132 12.17 25.16 3.02
C THR A 132 11.30 24.70 1.86
N PHE A 133 11.31 25.45 0.75
CA PHE A 133 10.56 25.06 -0.44
C PHE A 133 11.05 23.72 -1.02
N HIS A 134 12.35 23.42 -0.88
CA HIS A 134 12.92 22.13 -1.27
C HIS A 134 12.35 20.97 -0.45
N GLN A 135 12.16 21.16 0.85
CA GLN A 135 11.50 20.17 1.71
C GLN A 135 10.01 20.03 1.37
N MET A 136 9.32 21.12 1.00
CA MET A 136 7.94 21.05 0.51
C MET A 136 7.82 20.21 -0.76
N GLN A 137 8.79 20.29 -1.68
CA GLN A 137 8.82 19.47 -2.89
C GLN A 137 8.93 17.98 -2.53
N GLN A 138 9.82 17.63 -1.60
CA GLN A 138 9.95 16.25 -1.10
C GLN A 138 8.63 15.76 -0.47
N LEU A 139 8.01 16.58 0.38
CA LEU A 139 6.72 16.26 1.00
C LEU A 139 5.58 16.14 -0.02
N SER A 140 5.57 17.00 -1.04
CA SER A 140 4.60 16.93 -2.13
C SER A 140 4.73 15.62 -2.90
N TYR A 141 5.95 15.18 -3.19
CA TYR A 141 6.20 13.93 -3.90
C TYR A 141 5.84 12.71 -3.04
N ALA A 142 6.24 12.69 -1.75
CA ALA A 142 5.85 11.64 -0.82
C ALA A 142 4.33 11.59 -0.58
N SER A 143 3.66 12.74 -0.55
CA SER A 143 2.19 12.82 -0.50
C SER A 143 1.56 12.24 -1.75
N TRP A 144 2.11 12.51 -2.93
CA TRP A 144 1.64 11.90 -4.17
C TRP A 144 1.79 10.37 -4.15
N LEU A 145 2.92 9.82 -3.68
CA LEU A 145 3.08 8.36 -3.54
C LEU A 145 2.05 7.75 -2.57
N SER A 146 1.76 8.42 -1.46
CA SER A 146 0.90 7.89 -0.40
C SER A 146 -0.61 8.10 -0.66
N PHE A 147 -0.99 9.27 -1.16
CA PHE A 147 -2.39 9.69 -1.34
C PHE A 147 -2.81 9.73 -2.82
N GLY A 148 -1.87 9.77 -3.75
CA GLY A 148 -2.13 10.04 -5.18
C GLY A 148 -2.18 11.52 -5.53
N GLU A 149 -2.03 12.39 -4.53
CA GLU A 149 -2.16 13.83 -4.67
C GLU A 149 -1.42 14.59 -3.57
N ALA A 150 -1.14 15.86 -3.84
CA ALA A 150 -0.63 16.83 -2.89
C ALA A 150 -1.45 18.12 -2.98
N VAL A 151 -1.72 18.74 -1.84
CA VAL A 151 -2.51 19.96 -1.77
C VAL A 151 -1.74 21.01 -0.97
N ALA A 152 -1.72 22.24 -1.48
CA ALA A 152 -1.16 23.38 -0.78
C ALA A 152 -2.05 24.61 -0.94
N LEU A 153 -2.11 25.43 0.11
CA LEU A 153 -2.73 26.76 0.06
C LEU A 153 -1.63 27.80 -0.18
N MET A 154 -1.96 28.90 -0.86
CA MET A 154 -0.99 29.95 -1.20
C MET A 154 -1.37 31.31 -0.61
N PRO A 155 -1.50 31.42 0.73
CA PRO A 155 -1.97 32.63 1.37
C PRO A 155 -1.00 33.80 1.18
N MET A 156 -1.54 35.02 1.21
CA MET A 156 -0.75 36.24 1.36
C MET A 156 -0.60 36.54 2.84
N LEU A 157 0.61 36.37 3.36
CA LEU A 157 0.95 36.64 4.75
C LEU A 157 2.19 37.51 4.80
N ARG A 158 2.03 38.74 5.30
CA ARG A 158 3.15 39.65 5.51
C ARG A 158 3.75 39.36 6.89
N ARG A 159 4.97 38.81 6.90
CA ARG A 159 5.80 38.70 8.11
C ARG A 159 6.83 39.83 8.14
N ARG A 160 7.40 40.10 9.31
CA ARG A 160 8.35 41.21 9.49
C ARG A 160 9.57 40.97 8.59
N GLY A 161 9.80 41.88 7.65
CA GLY A 161 10.94 41.83 6.72
C GLY A 161 10.79 40.86 5.55
N GLY A 162 9.64 40.17 5.42
CA GLY A 162 9.46 39.10 4.44
C GLY A 162 8.50 39.40 3.31
N SER A 163 8.61 38.57 2.27
CA SER A 163 7.72 38.49 1.13
C SER A 163 6.28 38.12 1.53
N PHE A 164 5.32 38.44 0.66
CA PHE A 164 3.89 38.18 0.90
C PHE A 164 3.47 36.74 0.60
N THR A 165 4.03 36.14 -0.46
CA THR A 165 3.56 34.84 -0.95
C THR A 165 4.15 33.72 -0.11
N LYS A 166 3.28 32.98 0.57
CA LYS A 166 3.63 31.79 1.33
C LYS A 166 2.92 30.58 0.75
N VAL A 167 3.47 29.41 1.01
CA VAL A 167 2.89 28.10 0.71
C VAL A 167 2.58 27.41 2.04
N LEU A 168 1.38 26.83 2.15
CA LEU A 168 0.97 26.01 3.27
C LEU A 168 0.65 24.62 2.76
N MET A 169 1.53 23.66 3.00
CA MET A 169 1.25 22.25 2.69
C MET A 169 0.08 21.77 3.56
N MET A 170 -0.91 21.16 2.92
CA MET A 170 -2.11 20.65 3.56
C MET A 170 -2.22 19.14 3.32
N PRO A 171 -2.58 18.34 4.34
CA PRO A 171 -2.87 16.93 4.14
C PRO A 171 -4.04 16.78 3.16
N PRO A 172 -3.93 15.93 2.12
CA PRO A 172 -5.03 15.66 1.21
C PRO A 172 -6.31 15.13 1.89
N SER A 173 -6.15 14.47 3.04
CA SER A 173 -7.26 14.01 3.89
C SER A 173 -8.14 15.14 4.43
N ARG A 174 -7.67 16.39 4.42
CA ARG A 174 -8.50 17.55 4.76
C ARG A 174 -9.39 18.01 3.62
N LEU A 175 -9.16 17.61 2.37
CA LEU A 175 -10.07 17.95 1.29
C LEU A 175 -11.32 17.05 1.44
N ALA A 176 -12.50 17.66 1.51
CA ALA A 176 -13.74 16.96 1.84
C ALA A 176 -14.07 15.87 0.82
N MET A 177 -14.65 14.76 1.27
CA MET A 177 -15.06 13.65 0.39
C MET A 177 -16.54 13.74 -0.04
N LYS A 178 -17.08 14.96 -0.09
CA LYS A 178 -18.48 15.21 -0.43
C LYS A 178 -18.62 15.33 -1.95
N SER A 179 -19.65 14.68 -2.50
CA SER A 179 -20.10 14.88 -3.88
C SER A 179 -21.59 15.20 -3.88
N ASP A 180 -22.02 16.12 -4.75
CA ASP A 180 -23.43 16.55 -4.84
C ASP A 180 -24.18 16.00 -6.07
N GLY A 181 -23.50 15.17 -6.87
CA GLY A 181 -24.04 14.62 -8.13
C GLY A 181 -24.19 15.65 -9.24
N GLN A 182 -23.70 16.89 -9.05
CA GLN A 182 -23.72 17.96 -10.03
C GLN A 182 -22.30 18.43 -10.34
N ARG A 183 -21.79 19.38 -9.55
CA ARG A 183 -20.53 20.07 -9.81
C ARG A 183 -19.54 19.92 -8.65
N LEU A 184 -19.95 19.33 -7.54
CA LEU A 184 -19.05 18.98 -6.45
C LEU A 184 -18.69 17.50 -6.56
N ILE A 185 -17.42 17.22 -6.81
CA ILE A 185 -16.88 15.86 -6.94
C ILE A 185 -15.74 15.72 -5.95
N GLN A 186 -15.94 14.89 -4.92
CA GLN A 186 -14.94 14.64 -3.87
C GLN A 186 -14.33 15.93 -3.30
N GLY A 187 -15.16 16.92 -2.99
CA GLY A 187 -14.73 18.21 -2.42
C GLY A 187 -14.09 19.18 -3.41
N VAL A 188 -14.02 18.85 -4.70
CA VAL A 188 -13.60 19.77 -5.76
C VAL A 188 -14.84 20.23 -6.51
N GLN A 189 -15.06 21.54 -6.52
CA GLN A 189 -16.12 22.15 -7.32
C GLN A 189 -15.60 22.41 -8.73
N VAL A 190 -16.25 21.86 -9.75
CA VAL A 190 -15.85 21.95 -11.16
C VAL A 190 -16.83 22.77 -12.00
N ASP A 191 -16.33 23.29 -13.13
CA ASP A 191 -17.15 23.93 -14.15
C ASP A 191 -17.81 22.89 -15.10
N GLY A 192 -18.51 23.37 -16.13
CA GLY A 192 -19.16 22.50 -17.12
C GLY A 192 -18.20 21.65 -17.98
N PHE A 193 -16.90 21.96 -17.96
CA PHE A 193 -15.86 21.25 -18.71
C PHE A 193 -14.93 20.44 -17.78
N GLY A 194 -15.18 20.43 -16.47
CA GLY A 194 -14.38 19.71 -15.48
C GLY A 194 -13.22 20.52 -14.88
N ALA A 195 -13.08 21.81 -15.19
CA ALA A 195 -12.04 22.65 -14.59
C ALA A 195 -12.38 23.02 -13.14
N ALA A 196 -11.45 22.78 -12.21
CA ALA A 196 -11.64 23.10 -10.80
C ALA A 196 -11.80 24.61 -10.57
N GLN A 197 -12.91 25.02 -9.95
CA GLN A 197 -13.25 26.38 -9.57
C GLN A 197 -12.99 26.65 -8.07
N ALA A 198 -13.32 25.71 -7.20
CA ALA A 198 -13.15 25.85 -5.75
C ALA A 198 -12.90 24.49 -5.08
N TYR A 199 -12.38 24.54 -3.85
CA TYR A 199 -12.04 23.39 -3.03
C TYR A 199 -12.70 23.50 -1.66
N HIS A 200 -13.32 22.40 -1.23
CA HIS A 200 -13.98 22.28 0.06
C HIS A 200 -13.05 21.54 1.02
N PHE A 201 -12.53 22.25 2.01
CA PHE A 201 -11.67 21.68 3.05
C PHE A 201 -12.44 21.48 4.35
N LEU A 202 -12.13 20.41 5.06
CA LEU A 202 -12.50 20.19 6.45
C LEU A 202 -11.50 20.95 7.33
N ARG A 203 -11.97 22.01 7.99
CA ARG A 203 -11.19 22.80 8.94
C ARG A 203 -11.65 22.52 10.36
N ARG A 204 -10.69 22.25 11.24
CA ARG A 204 -10.95 22.31 12.68
C ARG A 204 -10.80 23.75 13.16
N TRP A 205 -11.87 24.31 13.69
CA TRP A 205 -11.87 25.63 14.30
C TRP A 205 -11.29 25.57 15.72
N PRO A 206 -10.80 26.70 16.28
CA PRO A 206 -10.19 26.74 17.62
C PRO A 206 -11.11 26.24 18.75
N ASP A 207 -12.42 26.34 18.56
CA ASP A 207 -13.47 25.84 19.45
C ASP A 207 -13.67 24.30 19.36
N GLY A 208 -12.87 23.62 18.53
CA GLY A 208 -12.93 22.19 18.32
C GLY A 208 -13.97 21.74 17.28
N GLN A 209 -14.80 22.65 16.76
CA GLN A 209 -15.80 22.33 15.74
C GLN A 209 -15.15 22.04 14.39
N LEU A 210 -15.70 21.07 13.66
CA LEU A 210 -15.36 20.84 12.27
C LEU A 210 -16.29 21.68 11.41
N GLY A 211 -15.71 22.57 10.61
CA GLY A 211 -16.44 23.37 9.63
C GLY A 211 -15.89 23.17 8.22
N ASP A 212 -16.77 23.37 7.25
CA ASP A 212 -16.39 23.40 5.84
C ASP A 212 -15.77 24.77 5.53
N LEU A 213 -14.54 24.76 5.01
CA LEU A 213 -13.84 25.92 4.48
C LEU A 213 -13.83 25.79 2.96
N VAL A 214 -14.57 26.66 2.28
CA VAL A 214 -14.56 26.73 0.81
C VAL A 214 -13.55 27.79 0.38
N LEU A 215 -12.59 27.39 -0.44
CA LEU A 215 -11.60 28.28 -1.03
C LEU A 215 -11.68 28.22 -2.55
N PRO A 216 -11.81 29.37 -3.24
CA PRO A 216 -11.73 29.39 -4.69
C PRO A 216 -10.31 29.01 -5.14
N ARG A 217 -10.17 28.42 -6.34
CA ARG A 217 -8.86 28.08 -6.92
C ARG A 217 -8.02 29.32 -7.18
N TYR A 218 -8.67 30.37 -7.67
CA TYR A 218 -8.07 31.68 -7.95
C TYR A 218 -8.81 32.75 -7.16
N ASP A 219 -8.11 33.82 -6.75
CA ASP A 219 -8.80 35.00 -6.23
C ASP A 219 -9.36 35.89 -7.35
N ARG A 220 -9.90 37.05 -6.96
CA ARG A 220 -10.51 38.02 -7.88
C ARG A 220 -9.53 38.59 -8.92
N ASP A 221 -8.25 38.64 -8.58
CA ASP A 221 -7.16 39.16 -9.42
C ASP A 221 -6.50 38.01 -10.24
N GLY A 222 -7.03 36.79 -10.16
CA GLY A 222 -6.52 35.63 -10.89
C GLY A 222 -5.33 34.95 -10.23
N ARG A 223 -4.96 35.34 -9.00
CA ARG A 223 -3.87 34.68 -8.27
C ARG A 223 -4.33 33.32 -7.78
N GLN A 224 -3.50 32.30 -7.96
CA GLN A 224 -3.80 30.97 -7.46
C GLN A 224 -3.77 30.94 -5.92
N GLN A 225 -4.84 30.43 -5.32
CA GLN A 225 -5.03 30.30 -3.87
C GLN A 225 -4.84 28.85 -3.41
N VAL A 226 -5.18 27.89 -4.26
CA VAL A 226 -5.02 26.44 -3.99
C VAL A 226 -4.21 25.80 -5.11
N ALA A 227 -3.11 25.15 -4.74
CA ALA A 227 -2.37 24.25 -5.60
C ALA A 227 -2.78 22.81 -5.29
N HIS A 228 -3.37 22.14 -6.27
CA HIS A 228 -3.72 20.73 -6.21
C HIS A 228 -2.92 20.01 -7.28
N VAL A 229 -2.01 19.14 -6.85
CA VAL A 229 -1.04 18.45 -7.69
C VAL A 229 -1.36 16.96 -7.66
N PHE A 230 -1.68 16.41 -8.82
CA PHE A 230 -1.90 14.98 -9.01
C PHE A 230 -1.67 14.63 -10.48
N ALA A 231 -1.55 13.34 -10.80
CA ALA A 231 -1.47 12.88 -12.17
C ALA A 231 -2.89 12.82 -12.77
N PRO A 232 -3.26 13.68 -13.73
CA PRO A 232 -4.64 13.76 -14.22
C PRO A 232 -4.97 12.58 -15.13
N GLY A 233 -6.12 11.94 -14.87
CA GLY A 233 -6.80 11.05 -15.81
C GLY A 233 -7.83 11.81 -16.65
N ILE A 234 -8.56 11.09 -17.50
CA ILE A 234 -9.65 11.66 -18.29
C ILE A 234 -10.78 12.07 -17.34
N GLN A 235 -11.08 13.38 -17.29
CA GLN A 235 -12.14 13.97 -16.46
C GLN A 235 -12.09 13.57 -14.96
N THR A 236 -10.90 13.36 -14.40
CA THR A 236 -10.74 13.05 -12.97
C THR A 236 -10.49 14.32 -12.15
N THR A 237 -11.14 14.46 -11.00
CA THR A 237 -10.92 15.61 -10.10
C THR A 237 -9.84 15.38 -9.04
N ARG A 238 -9.51 14.11 -8.74
CA ARG A 238 -8.46 13.72 -7.80
C ARG A 238 -7.59 12.60 -8.36
N GLY A 239 -6.41 12.44 -7.76
CA GLY A 239 -5.53 11.29 -8.02
C GLY A 239 -5.76 10.15 -7.03
N ILE A 240 -5.29 8.96 -7.38
CA ILE A 240 -5.22 7.80 -6.49
C ILE A 240 -3.75 7.39 -6.30
N SER A 241 -3.42 6.88 -5.11
CA SER A 241 -2.05 6.47 -4.81
C SER A 241 -1.53 5.48 -5.87
N PRO A 242 -0.33 5.72 -6.43
CA PRO A 242 0.30 4.76 -7.34
C PRO A 242 0.64 3.42 -6.65
N LEU A 243 0.65 3.38 -5.32
CA LEU A 243 0.86 2.15 -4.55
C LEU A 243 -0.39 1.26 -4.49
N ALA A 244 -1.59 1.81 -4.74
CA ALA A 244 -2.87 1.11 -4.61
C ALA A 244 -2.91 -0.33 -5.19
N PRO A 245 -2.42 -0.61 -6.41
CA PRO A 245 -2.43 -1.97 -6.97
C PRO A 245 -1.51 -2.95 -6.22
N VAL A 246 -0.45 -2.47 -5.57
CA VAL A 246 0.58 -3.31 -4.92
C VAL A 246 0.26 -3.57 -3.44
N LEU A 247 -0.57 -2.73 -2.80
CA LEU A 247 -0.88 -2.82 -1.36
C LEU A 247 -1.38 -4.20 -0.92
N LYS A 248 -2.16 -4.89 -1.76
CA LYS A 248 -2.61 -6.25 -1.44
C LYS A 248 -1.44 -7.22 -1.30
N VAL A 249 -0.50 -7.16 -2.24
CA VAL A 249 0.67 -8.04 -2.28
C VAL A 249 1.57 -7.77 -1.08
N VAL A 250 1.84 -6.49 -0.80
CA VAL A 250 2.61 -6.06 0.39
C VAL A 250 2.02 -6.64 1.67
N ARG A 251 0.70 -6.48 1.86
CA ARG A 251 0.04 -7.02 3.05
C ARG A 251 0.13 -8.54 3.18
N GLN A 252 0.05 -9.25 2.06
CA GLN A 252 0.20 -10.71 2.06
C GLN A 252 1.62 -11.15 2.42
N ILE A 253 2.63 -10.38 2.00
CA ILE A 253 4.03 -10.62 2.34
C ILE A 253 4.26 -10.41 3.82
N ASP A 254 3.80 -9.29 4.38
CA ASP A 254 3.94 -9.03 5.82
C ASP A 254 3.31 -10.16 6.65
N GLN A 255 2.11 -10.60 6.27
CA GLN A 255 1.43 -11.74 6.92
C GLN A 255 2.20 -13.06 6.77
N PHE A 256 2.80 -13.29 5.60
CA PHE A 256 3.61 -14.48 5.35
C PHE A 256 4.90 -14.50 6.18
N CYS A 257 5.57 -13.35 6.31
CA CYS A 257 6.74 -13.18 7.16
C CYS A 257 6.40 -13.45 8.63
N ASP A 258 5.30 -12.86 9.14
CA ASP A 258 4.85 -13.06 10.52
C ASP A 258 4.50 -14.53 10.81
N ALA A 259 3.81 -15.19 9.87
CA ALA A 259 3.47 -16.60 9.98
C ALA A 259 4.72 -17.49 9.97
N THR A 260 5.70 -17.18 9.12
CA THR A 260 6.97 -17.91 9.03
C THR A 260 7.80 -17.75 10.30
N LEU A 261 7.89 -16.53 10.85
CA LEU A 261 8.56 -16.27 12.12
C LEU A 261 7.88 -17.01 13.27
N THR A 262 6.55 -16.96 13.34
CA THR A 262 5.78 -17.67 14.37
C THR A 262 5.99 -19.18 14.27
N ALA A 263 5.96 -19.74 13.06
CA ALA A 263 6.22 -21.16 12.84
C ALA A 263 7.65 -21.55 13.25
N ALA A 264 8.65 -20.72 12.94
CA ALA A 264 10.03 -20.94 13.34
C ALA A 264 10.21 -20.88 14.87
N LEU A 265 9.52 -19.97 15.56
CA LEU A 265 9.52 -19.88 17.03
C LEU A 265 8.87 -21.11 17.68
N ILE A 266 7.70 -21.54 17.19
CA ILE A 266 7.03 -22.76 17.66
C ILE A 266 7.95 -23.98 17.48
N GLN A 267 8.60 -24.09 16.32
CA GLN A 267 9.55 -25.17 16.05
C GLN A 267 10.74 -25.15 17.01
N THR A 268 11.25 -23.96 17.33
CA THR A 268 12.35 -23.81 18.30
C THR A 268 11.94 -24.28 19.69
N ILE A 269 10.68 -24.07 20.08
CA ILE A 269 10.15 -24.51 21.37
C ILE A 269 9.94 -26.03 21.43
N PHE A 270 9.45 -26.67 20.36
CA PHE A 270 9.11 -28.11 20.33
C PHE A 270 10.20 -29.01 19.71
N ALA A 271 11.44 -28.53 19.61
CA ALA A 271 12.52 -29.23 18.91
C ALA A 271 12.84 -30.63 19.47
N ALA A 272 12.53 -30.89 20.73
CA ALA A 272 12.69 -32.20 21.36
C ALA A 272 11.40 -32.60 22.08
N THR A 273 10.78 -33.69 21.64
CA THR A 273 9.67 -34.32 22.35
C THR A 273 10.14 -35.62 22.95
N ILE A 274 9.80 -35.84 24.23
CA ILE A 274 10.05 -37.11 24.91
C ILE A 274 8.84 -38.00 24.67
N LYS A 275 9.03 -39.09 23.94
CA LYS A 275 8.01 -40.11 23.69
C LYS A 275 8.22 -41.26 24.66
N THR A 276 7.21 -41.56 25.45
CA THR A 276 7.21 -42.73 26.35
C THR A 276 6.54 -43.90 25.63
N GLU A 277 7.29 -44.97 25.38
CA GLU A 277 6.70 -46.22 24.87
C GLU A 277 6.26 -47.10 26.03
N PHE A 278 4.94 -47.24 26.21
CA PHE A 278 4.38 -48.19 27.18
C PHE A 278 4.29 -49.57 26.55
N GLN A 279 5.28 -50.43 26.82
CA GLN A 279 5.09 -51.88 26.72
C GLN A 279 4.61 -52.38 28.09
N GLY A 280 3.37 -52.84 28.13
CA GLY A 280 2.62 -53.08 29.37
C GLY A 280 3.36 -53.95 30.40
N LEU A 281 3.15 -53.62 31.68
CA LEU A 281 3.46 -54.33 32.94
C LEU A 281 4.91 -54.85 33.18
N ALA A 282 5.64 -55.33 32.17
CA ALA A 282 6.94 -55.97 32.34
C ALA A 282 8.11 -54.99 32.54
N ALA A 283 7.99 -53.74 32.10
CA ALA A 283 9.04 -52.73 32.30
C ALA A 283 9.00 -52.06 33.69
N PHE A 284 7.92 -52.25 34.45
CA PHE A 284 7.70 -51.63 35.74
C PHE A 284 8.31 -52.42 36.91
N GLU A 285 8.59 -53.71 36.69
CA GLU A 285 9.09 -54.61 37.73
C GLU A 285 10.58 -54.37 38.04
N GLY A 286 11.33 -53.78 37.11
CA GLY A 286 12.76 -53.47 37.26
C GLY A 286 13.07 -52.12 37.93
N LEU A 287 12.07 -51.29 38.21
CA LEU A 287 12.25 -49.95 38.79
C LEU A 287 11.80 -49.85 40.27
N MET A 288 11.18 -50.90 40.80
CA MET A 288 10.79 -50.96 42.20
C MET A 288 11.97 -51.43 43.03
N THR A 289 12.56 -50.54 43.83
CA THR A 289 13.40 -50.96 44.96
C THR A 289 12.56 -51.76 45.94
N GLU A 290 13.15 -52.79 46.57
CA GLU A 290 12.50 -53.77 47.46
C GLU A 290 11.74 -53.18 48.69
N GLY A 291 11.63 -51.86 48.82
CA GLY A 291 10.98 -51.16 49.93
C GLY A 291 9.48 -50.86 49.75
N ASP A 292 8.94 -50.81 48.54
CA ASP A 292 7.57 -50.30 48.28
C ASP A 292 6.52 -51.38 47.96
N GLN A 293 6.76 -52.63 48.35
CA GLN A 293 5.80 -53.73 48.16
C GLN A 293 4.67 -53.81 49.21
N LYS A 294 4.15 -52.66 49.67
CA LYS A 294 2.98 -52.64 50.56
C LYS A 294 1.94 -51.60 50.16
N ASP A 295 1.43 -51.73 48.94
CA ASP A 295 -0.01 -51.62 48.68
C ASP A 295 -0.33 -52.06 47.24
N GLN A 296 -0.97 -53.22 47.11
CA GLN A 296 -1.48 -53.72 45.84
C GLN A 296 -2.80 -53.01 45.50
N GLY A 297 -2.95 -52.47 44.29
CA GLY A 297 -4.28 -52.40 43.68
C GLY A 297 -4.59 -51.24 42.74
N ALA A 298 -3.77 -50.21 42.64
CA ALA A 298 -3.93 -49.19 41.61
C ALA A 298 -2.57 -48.78 41.07
N LEU A 299 -2.31 -49.12 39.81
CA LEU A 299 -1.26 -48.49 39.01
C LEU A 299 -1.55 -46.99 39.02
N SER A 300 -1.03 -46.27 40.00
CA SER A 300 -1.31 -44.86 40.12
C SER A 300 -0.42 -44.15 39.11
N LEU A 301 -1.03 -43.82 37.97
CA LEU A 301 -0.43 -42.96 36.96
C LEU A 301 0.11 -41.66 37.59
N SER A 302 -0.47 -41.24 38.73
CA SER A 302 -0.02 -40.14 39.57
C SER A 302 1.31 -40.40 40.30
N ALA A 303 1.57 -41.59 40.86
CA ALA A 303 2.88 -41.85 41.50
C ALA A 303 4.00 -41.98 40.46
N PHE A 304 3.69 -42.57 39.29
CA PHE A 304 4.62 -42.62 38.17
C PHE A 304 4.89 -41.24 37.56
N ALA A 305 3.85 -40.41 37.40
CA ALA A 305 4.01 -39.02 36.97
C ALA A 305 4.82 -38.21 38.00
N GLY A 306 4.66 -38.49 39.30
CA GLY A 306 5.45 -37.91 40.39
C GLY A 306 6.93 -38.29 40.32
N SER A 307 7.24 -39.59 40.25
CA SER A 307 8.64 -40.06 40.14
C SER A 307 9.31 -39.59 38.85
N LYS A 308 8.55 -39.48 37.76
CA LYS A 308 9.03 -38.94 36.49
C LYS A 308 9.29 -37.43 36.58
N ALA A 309 8.39 -36.67 37.20
CA ALA A 309 8.59 -35.24 37.43
C ALA A 309 9.83 -34.97 38.29
N ASP A 310 10.01 -35.72 39.38
CA ASP A 310 11.17 -35.59 40.27
C ASP A 310 12.49 -35.96 39.57
N TRP A 311 12.47 -36.96 38.68
CA TRP A 311 13.62 -37.33 37.85
C TRP A 311 14.05 -36.20 36.92
N TYR A 312 13.11 -35.57 36.22
CA TYR A 312 13.40 -34.46 35.30
C TYR A 312 13.70 -33.13 36.01
N ASP A 313 13.18 -32.91 37.22
CA ASP A 313 13.49 -31.72 38.04
C ASP A 313 14.91 -31.82 38.66
N THR A 314 15.33 -33.02 39.03
CA THR A 314 16.70 -33.31 39.52
C THR A 314 17.70 -33.35 38.37
N ALA A 315 17.37 -34.06 37.29
CA ALA A 315 18.16 -34.11 36.07
C ALA A 315 17.79 -32.92 35.18
N LYS A 316 18.16 -31.70 35.60
CA LYS A 316 17.95 -30.48 34.80
C LYS A 316 18.40 -30.71 33.35
N VAL A 317 17.43 -30.91 32.47
CA VAL A 317 17.68 -31.09 31.03
C VAL A 317 17.92 -29.70 30.45
N ASP A 318 19.14 -29.19 30.62
CA ASP A 318 19.53 -27.88 30.11
C ASP A 318 20.04 -28.02 28.67
N LEU A 319 19.15 -27.75 27.72
CA LEU A 319 19.43 -27.79 26.29
C LEU A 319 20.18 -26.54 25.78
N SER A 320 20.45 -25.56 26.65
CA SER A 320 21.00 -24.24 26.26
C SER A 320 22.53 -24.13 26.31
N SER A 321 23.21 -24.96 27.10
CA SER A 321 24.60 -24.71 27.54
C SER A 321 25.56 -25.89 27.27
N HIS A 322 25.61 -26.41 26.04
CA HIS A 322 26.58 -27.44 25.56
C HIS A 322 26.12 -28.91 25.65
N GLY A 323 24.99 -29.26 25.02
CA GLY A 323 24.78 -30.60 24.45
C GLY A 323 24.97 -31.81 25.38
N ARG A 324 24.79 -31.62 26.70
CA ARG A 324 24.77 -32.74 27.66
C ARG A 324 23.37 -33.33 27.63
N ILE A 325 23.21 -34.46 26.94
CA ILE A 325 21.99 -35.25 27.02
C ILE A 325 21.97 -35.88 28.41
N ALA A 326 21.12 -35.36 29.30
CA ALA A 326 20.81 -36.04 30.55
C ALA A 326 20.18 -37.41 30.22
N HIS A 327 20.62 -38.46 30.92
CA HIS A 327 20.03 -39.78 30.85
C HIS A 327 18.51 -39.70 31.05
N LEU A 328 17.77 -40.13 30.02
CA LEU A 328 16.31 -40.10 29.99
C LEU A 328 15.76 -41.15 30.96
N PHE A 329 14.52 -40.95 31.40
CA PHE A 329 13.81 -41.96 32.17
C PHE A 329 13.71 -43.28 31.35
N PRO A 330 13.78 -44.47 31.96
CA PRO A 330 13.72 -45.73 31.21
C PRO A 330 12.46 -45.82 30.32
N ASN A 331 12.64 -46.23 29.06
CA ASN A 331 11.63 -46.27 27.98
C ASN A 331 11.15 -44.91 27.43
N ASP A 332 11.79 -43.81 27.81
CA ASP A 332 11.62 -42.53 27.14
C ASP A 332 12.62 -42.40 25.98
N THR A 333 12.10 -42.19 24.78
CA THR A 333 12.90 -41.84 23.60
C THR A 333 12.80 -40.35 23.35
N LEU A 334 13.95 -39.71 23.14
CA LEU A 334 14.01 -38.32 22.73
C LEU A 334 14.00 -38.29 21.20
N GLU A 335 12.88 -37.85 20.63
CA GLU A 335 12.76 -37.62 19.20
C GLU A 335 13.01 -36.13 18.91
N PHE A 336 14.01 -35.87 18.07
CA PHE A 336 14.20 -34.55 17.48
C PHE A 336 13.33 -34.44 16.24
N HIS A 337 12.29 -33.61 16.30
CA HIS A 337 11.48 -33.34 15.11
C HIS A 337 12.22 -32.36 14.20
N SER A 338 12.70 -32.85 13.05
CA SER A 338 13.13 -31.96 11.97
C SER A 338 11.90 -31.39 11.26
N SER A 339 11.88 -30.07 11.12
CA SER A 339 10.76 -29.36 10.52
C SER A 339 10.62 -29.70 9.03
N LYS A 340 9.39 -30.02 8.60
CA LYS A 340 9.00 -30.06 7.17
C LYS A 340 8.49 -28.71 6.66
N HIS A 341 8.64 -27.64 7.43
CA HIS A 341 8.27 -26.31 6.98
C HIS A 341 9.22 -25.90 5.84
N PRO A 342 8.71 -25.34 4.73
CA PRO A 342 9.53 -24.93 3.59
C PRO A 342 10.31 -23.64 3.88
N SER A 343 11.08 -23.58 4.98
CA SER A 343 11.96 -22.45 5.29
C SER A 343 13.00 -22.22 4.18
N ALA A 344 13.45 -23.29 3.51
CA ALA A 344 14.37 -23.21 2.38
C ALA A 344 13.78 -22.51 1.13
N GLN A 345 12.45 -22.42 1.01
CA GLN A 345 11.78 -21.74 -0.12
C GLN A 345 11.42 -20.28 0.20
N HIS A 346 11.53 -19.87 1.48
CA HIS A 346 11.28 -18.49 1.90
C HIS A 346 12.18 -17.51 1.15
N ASP A 347 13.47 -17.83 1.03
CA ASP A 347 14.44 -16.96 0.34
C ASP A 347 14.15 -16.83 -1.16
N GLN A 348 13.70 -17.90 -1.82
CA GLN A 348 13.28 -17.86 -3.23
C GLN A 348 12.02 -17.02 -3.43
N PHE A 349 11.08 -17.09 -2.48
CA PHE A 349 9.87 -16.26 -2.51
C PHE A 349 10.20 -14.78 -2.30
N MET A 350 11.11 -14.46 -1.37
CA MET A 350 11.56 -13.09 -1.13
C MET A 350 12.41 -12.53 -2.27
N GLN A 351 13.20 -13.37 -2.97
CA GLN A 351 13.98 -12.96 -4.13
C GLN A 351 13.14 -12.46 -5.31
N TRP A 352 11.88 -12.89 -5.44
CA TRP A 352 11.00 -12.40 -6.51
C TRP A 352 10.55 -10.94 -6.30
N LEU A 353 10.70 -10.40 -5.09
CA LEU A 353 10.21 -9.07 -4.71
C LEU A 353 11.24 -7.94 -4.82
N CYS A 354 12.53 -8.29 -4.83
CA CYS A 354 13.66 -7.37 -5.03
C CYS A 354 14.11 -7.41 -6.49
#